data_AF-A0A963SXC2-F1
#
_entry.id   AF-A0A963SXC2-F1
#
_cell.length_a   1.000
_cell.length_b   1.000
_cell.length_c   1.000
_cell.angle_alpha   90.00
_cell.angle_beta   90.00
_cell.angle_gamma   90.00
#
_symmetry.space_group_name_H-M   'P 1'
#
loop_
_entity.id
_entity.type
_entity.pdbx_description
1 polymer ?
#
loop_
_entity_poly.entity_id
_entity_poly.type
_entity_poly.pdbx_seq_one_letter_code
_entity_poly.pdbx_strand_id
1 'polypeptide(L)'
;LTYYLVAHQRISRSAYTMSNLMTQMDKGLTESQVSDMMLALDQVSKPFNISDNGRATITAIIGEGVDGAAATSYSVAWQRCYGPNSSTPSYGAAGSSVDVADIPTNSIVTTSQILVVTEVDYTFEPILGILPLGGHIKYDAYFRPRRGTIENIVADGSAPNSCS
;
A
#
# COMPACT_ATOMS: atom_id res chain seq x y z
N LEU A 1 15.53 6.32 -21.64
CA LEU A 1 15.59 4.95 -21.10
C LEU A 1 16.10 4.90 -19.65
N THR A 2 17.30 5.40 -19.34
CA THR A 2 17.85 5.38 -17.98
C THR A 2 16.95 6.07 -16.95
N TYR A 3 16.38 7.24 -17.29
CA TYR A 3 15.46 7.96 -16.39
C TYR A 3 14.19 7.15 -16.08
N TYR A 4 13.68 6.41 -17.07
CA TYR A 4 12.53 5.51 -16.90
C TYR A 4 12.86 4.31 -16.01
N LEU A 5 14.04 3.70 -16.18
CA LEU A 5 14.50 2.62 -15.29
C LEU A 5 14.68 3.10 -13.85
N VAL A 6 15.19 4.32 -13.65
CA VAL A 6 15.29 4.92 -12.31
C VAL A 6 13.90 5.17 -11.73
N ALA A 7 12.91 5.60 -12.53
CA ALA A 7 11.53 5.73 -12.08
C ALA A 7 11.00 4.40 -11.55
N HIS A 8 11.13 3.32 -12.32
CA HIS A 8 10.74 1.97 -11.87
C HIS A 8 11.38 1.60 -10.54
N GLN A 9 12.70 1.81 -10.39
CA GLN A 9 13.41 1.49 -9.15
C GLN A 9 12.92 2.34 -7.96
N ARG A 10 12.61 3.62 -8.18
CA ARG A 10 12.12 4.55 -7.15
C ARG A 10 10.70 4.22 -6.71
N ILE A 11 9.80 3.95 -7.65
CA ILE A 11 8.42 3.58 -7.37
C ILE A 11 8.37 2.23 -6.64
N SER A 12 9.11 1.23 -7.13
CA SER A 12 9.24 -0.06 -6.45
C SER A 12 9.75 0.11 -5.01
N ARG A 13 10.86 0.85 -4.81
CA ARG A 13 11.40 1.12 -3.47
C ARG A 13 10.40 1.83 -2.55
N SER A 14 9.56 2.70 -3.10
CA SER A 14 8.54 3.42 -2.33
C SER A 14 7.47 2.47 -1.79
N ALA A 15 6.96 1.55 -2.63
CA ALA A 15 6.03 0.50 -2.20
C ALA A 15 6.63 -0.36 -1.07
N TYR A 16 7.86 -0.85 -1.27
CA TYR A 16 8.57 -1.65 -0.25
C TYR A 16 8.78 -0.90 1.06
N THR A 17 9.23 0.36 0.98
CA THR A 17 9.52 1.17 2.18
C THR A 17 8.26 1.41 2.98
N MET A 18 7.16 1.75 2.31
CA MET A 18 5.87 1.99 2.95
C MET A 18 5.34 0.75 3.68
N SER A 19 5.22 -0.39 2.99
CA SER A 19 4.73 -1.62 3.62
C SER A 19 5.60 -2.04 4.80
N ASN A 20 6.93 -1.87 4.70
CA ASN A 20 7.84 -2.18 5.80
C ASN A 20 7.70 -1.19 6.98
N LEU A 21 7.48 0.11 6.74
CA LEU A 21 7.25 1.09 7.81
C LEU A 21 5.94 0.82 8.55
N MET A 22 4.85 0.59 7.82
CA MET A 22 3.53 0.28 8.40
C MET A 22 3.56 -0.94 9.31
N THR A 23 4.36 -1.95 8.96
CA THR A 23 4.46 -3.22 9.69
C THR A 23 5.42 -3.20 10.87
N GLN A 24 6.14 -2.12 11.09
CA GLN A 24 7.07 -1.96 12.23
C GLN A 24 6.41 -1.37 13.48
N MET A 25 5.14 -0.96 13.41
CA MET A 25 4.45 -0.33 14.53
C MET A 25 4.11 -1.36 15.61
N ASP A 26 4.52 -1.07 16.85
CA ASP A 26 4.38 -1.98 18.00
C ASP A 26 3.05 -1.83 18.74
N LYS A 27 2.44 -0.66 18.64
CA LYS A 27 1.17 -0.29 19.25
C LYS A 27 0.31 0.31 18.14
N GLY A 28 -1.01 0.21 18.28
CA GLY A 28 -1.99 0.58 17.25
C GLY A 28 -1.58 1.82 16.44
N LEU A 29 -1.74 1.71 15.12
CA LEU A 29 -1.31 2.71 14.16
C LEU A 29 -2.39 3.80 14.07
N THR A 30 -2.02 5.07 14.31
CA THR A 30 -2.97 6.20 14.28
C THR A 30 -3.10 6.84 12.90
N GLU A 31 -4.17 7.59 12.66
CA GLU A 31 -4.37 8.30 11.39
C GLU A 31 -3.27 9.32 11.08
N SER A 32 -2.84 10.10 12.08
CA SER A 32 -1.72 11.05 11.88
C SER A 32 -0.43 10.33 11.50
N GLN A 33 -0.10 9.22 12.16
CA GLN A 33 1.08 8.42 11.84
C GLN A 33 1.03 7.85 10.42
N VAL A 34 -0.14 7.37 10.00
CA VAL A 34 -0.34 6.91 8.61
C VAL A 34 -0.08 8.04 7.64
N SER A 35 -0.66 9.22 7.89
CA SER A 35 -0.49 10.39 7.06
C SER A 35 0.97 10.84 6.97
N ASP A 36 1.69 10.89 8.09
CA ASP A 36 3.11 11.24 8.14
C ASP A 36 3.98 10.27 7.34
N MET A 37 3.70 8.95 7.44
CA MET A 37 4.39 7.95 6.63
C MET A 37 4.10 8.13 5.14
N MET A 38 2.86 8.50 4.77
CA MET A 38 2.49 8.77 3.38
C MET A 38 3.23 9.98 2.81
N LEU A 39 3.38 11.05 3.59
CA LEU A 39 4.18 12.21 3.18
C LEU A 39 5.67 11.86 2.96
N ALA A 40 6.17 10.81 3.63
CA ALA A 40 7.53 10.31 3.40
C ALA A 40 7.71 9.60 2.05
N LEU A 41 6.63 9.15 1.39
CA LEU A 41 6.69 8.49 0.07
C LEU A 41 7.39 9.36 -0.96
N ASP A 42 7.07 10.65 -1.03
CA ASP A 42 7.69 11.57 -1.99
C ASP A 42 9.19 11.70 -1.75
N GLN A 43 9.65 11.63 -0.49
CA GLN A 43 11.08 11.68 -0.20
C GLN A 43 11.82 10.46 -0.75
N VAL A 44 11.17 9.28 -0.75
CA VAL A 44 11.74 8.04 -1.28
C VAL A 44 11.67 8.00 -2.80
N SER A 45 10.58 8.51 -3.38
CA SER A 45 10.28 8.46 -4.80
C SER A 45 10.97 9.56 -5.61
N LYS A 46 11.47 10.63 -4.97
CA LYS A 46 12.21 11.74 -5.61
C LYS A 46 13.17 11.27 -6.73
N PRO A 47 13.15 11.92 -7.90
CA PRO A 47 12.35 13.11 -8.26
C PRO A 47 10.90 12.82 -8.72
N PHE A 48 10.40 11.60 -8.56
CA PHE A 48 9.10 11.14 -9.07
C PHE A 48 8.02 11.25 -7.98
N ASN A 49 7.53 12.45 -7.68
CA ASN A 49 6.60 12.69 -6.59
C ASN A 49 5.27 11.96 -6.82
N ILE A 50 4.87 11.11 -5.88
CA ILE A 50 3.61 10.37 -5.93
C ILE A 50 2.44 11.33 -5.68
N SER A 51 2.67 12.41 -4.91
CA SER A 51 1.69 13.49 -4.71
C SER A 51 1.25 14.21 -5.99
N ASP A 52 2.03 14.12 -7.06
CA ASP A 52 1.80 14.91 -8.26
C ASP A 52 1.22 14.03 -9.37
N ASN A 53 1.81 12.84 -9.57
CA ASN A 53 1.52 11.98 -10.73
C ASN A 53 1.30 10.52 -10.34
N GLY A 54 0.98 10.22 -9.09
CA GLY A 54 0.80 8.85 -8.61
C GLY A 54 -0.39 8.65 -7.69
N ARG A 55 -0.55 7.39 -7.29
CA ARG A 55 -1.40 6.95 -6.18
C ARG A 55 -0.74 5.79 -5.46
N ALA A 56 -0.48 5.96 -4.19
CA ALA A 56 -0.19 4.87 -3.27
C ALA A 56 -1.49 4.46 -2.56
N THR A 57 -1.81 3.16 -2.60
CA THR A 57 -2.92 2.55 -1.87
C THR A 57 -2.34 1.55 -0.90
N ILE A 58 -2.54 1.78 0.40
CA ILE A 58 -2.14 0.88 1.47
C ILE A 58 -3.38 0.16 1.96
N THR A 59 -3.36 -1.16 1.88
CA THR A 59 -4.47 -2.05 2.21
C THR A 59 -4.02 -3.02 3.30
N ALA A 60 -4.78 -3.12 4.38
CA ALA A 60 -4.65 -4.23 5.33
C ALA A 60 -5.67 -5.30 5.02
N ILE A 61 -5.18 -6.51 4.76
CA ILE A 61 -6.00 -7.69 4.52
C ILE A 61 -5.93 -8.56 5.78
N ILE A 62 -7.08 -8.96 6.32
CA ILE A 62 -7.19 -9.85 7.47
C ILE A 62 -7.62 -11.25 7.03
N GLY A 63 -7.01 -12.27 7.63
CA GLY A 63 -7.48 -13.65 7.53
C GLY A 63 -8.65 -13.91 8.50
N GLU A 64 -9.74 -14.43 7.98
CA GLU A 64 -10.96 -14.77 8.73
C GLU A 64 -11.04 -16.28 9.00
N GLY A 65 -11.73 -16.68 10.05
CA GLY A 65 -11.96 -18.10 10.36
C GLY A 65 -11.89 -18.41 11.85
N VAL A 66 -11.28 -19.54 12.21
CA VAL A 66 -11.07 -19.93 13.61
C VAL A 66 -9.66 -19.52 14.04
N ASP A 67 -9.57 -18.70 15.09
CA ASP A 67 -8.30 -18.21 15.63
C ASP A 67 -7.26 -19.32 15.80
N GLY A 68 -6.05 -19.08 15.28
CA GLY A 68 -4.94 -20.05 15.31
C GLY A 68 -5.00 -21.14 14.24
N ALA A 69 -6.03 -21.19 13.39
CA ALA A 69 -6.11 -22.06 12.23
C ALA A 69 -5.78 -21.32 10.92
N ALA A 70 -5.70 -22.08 9.82
CA ALA A 70 -5.62 -21.49 8.49
C ALA A 70 -6.88 -20.64 8.22
N ALA A 71 -6.70 -19.47 7.62
CA ALA A 71 -7.81 -18.61 7.25
C ALA A 71 -8.69 -19.30 6.20
N THR A 72 -10.01 -19.20 6.38
CA THR A 72 -11.01 -19.76 5.45
C THR A 72 -11.45 -18.73 4.40
N SER A 73 -11.25 -17.45 4.70
CA SER A 73 -11.55 -16.32 3.82
C SER A 73 -10.69 -15.12 4.21
N TYR A 74 -10.68 -14.09 3.35
CA TYR A 74 -9.94 -12.86 3.58
C TYR A 74 -10.84 -11.65 3.36
N SER A 75 -10.58 -10.56 4.06
CA SER A 75 -11.31 -9.30 3.91
C SER A 75 -10.36 -8.10 4.02
N VAL A 76 -10.73 -6.96 3.45
CA VAL A 76 -9.99 -5.71 3.63
C VAL A 76 -10.41 -5.07 4.95
N ALA A 77 -9.53 -5.10 5.95
CA ALA A 77 -9.78 -4.49 7.26
C ALA A 77 -9.84 -2.96 7.17
N TRP A 78 -8.87 -2.36 6.48
CA TRP A 78 -8.85 -0.93 6.19
C TRP A 78 -8.00 -0.62 4.96
N GLN A 79 -8.20 0.59 4.44
CA GLN A 79 -7.45 1.08 3.29
C GLN A 79 -7.21 2.59 3.40
N ARG A 80 -6.02 3.04 3.01
CA ARG A 80 -5.69 4.47 2.94
C ARG A 80 -4.94 4.79 1.65
N CYS A 81 -5.16 5.98 1.11
CA CYS A 81 -4.61 6.39 -0.17
C CYS A 81 -3.84 7.71 -0.09
N TYR A 82 -2.85 7.86 -0.96
CA TYR A 82 -2.04 9.06 -1.09
C TYR A 82 -1.77 9.36 -2.55
N GLY A 83 -1.91 10.63 -2.95
CA GLY A 83 -1.72 11.08 -4.33
C GLY A 83 -3.04 11.25 -5.10
N PRO A 84 -3.01 12.01 -6.20
CA PRO A 84 -4.21 12.49 -6.89
C PRO A 84 -4.75 11.52 -7.95
N ASN A 85 -3.95 10.53 -8.40
CA ASN A 85 -4.42 9.63 -9.45
C ASN A 85 -5.61 8.79 -8.95
N SER A 86 -6.54 8.46 -9.84
CA SER A 86 -7.55 7.44 -9.55
C SER A 86 -7.02 6.09 -9.99
N SER A 87 -6.89 5.14 -9.06
CA SER A 87 -6.61 3.74 -9.38
C SER A 87 -7.55 2.85 -8.59
N THR A 88 -8.11 1.84 -9.26
CA THR A 88 -8.91 0.81 -8.59
C THR A 88 -7.96 -0.09 -7.79
N PRO A 89 -8.11 -0.17 -6.46
CA PRO A 89 -7.31 -1.07 -5.64
C PRO A 89 -7.53 -2.53 -6.07
N SER A 90 -6.47 -3.34 -6.07
CA SER A 90 -6.58 -4.74 -6.54
C SER A 90 -7.44 -5.60 -5.61
N TYR A 91 -7.57 -5.19 -4.34
CA TYR A 91 -8.24 -5.95 -3.28
C TYR A 91 -9.62 -5.40 -2.91
N GLY A 92 -10.12 -4.40 -3.66
CA GLY A 92 -11.37 -3.70 -3.35
C GLY A 92 -11.24 -2.67 -2.22
N ALA A 93 -12.39 -2.18 -1.76
CA ALA A 93 -12.48 -1.17 -0.70
C ALA A 93 -12.50 -1.81 0.69
N ALA A 94 -12.31 -1.00 1.74
CA ALA A 94 -12.46 -1.45 3.12
C ALA A 94 -13.82 -2.16 3.34
N GLY A 95 -13.78 -3.31 4.01
CA GLY A 95 -14.92 -4.21 4.23
C GLY A 95 -15.22 -5.18 3.07
N SER A 96 -14.51 -5.09 1.94
CA SER A 96 -14.71 -6.03 0.82
C SER A 96 -14.07 -7.38 1.13
N SER A 97 -14.70 -8.47 0.69
CA SER A 97 -14.07 -9.79 0.66
C SER A 97 -12.95 -9.83 -0.38
N VAL A 98 -11.88 -10.55 -0.07
CA VAL A 98 -10.73 -10.77 -0.94
C VAL A 98 -10.69 -12.24 -1.36
N ASP A 99 -10.49 -12.51 -2.65
CA ASP A 99 -10.33 -13.87 -3.14
C ASP A 99 -9.01 -14.45 -2.61
N VAL A 100 -9.04 -15.70 -2.14
CA VAL A 100 -7.83 -16.41 -1.71
C VAL A 100 -6.81 -16.54 -2.83
N ALA A 101 -7.25 -16.55 -4.09
CA ALA A 101 -6.37 -16.57 -5.26
C ALA A 101 -5.55 -15.28 -5.43
N ASP A 102 -6.02 -14.15 -4.89
CA ASP A 102 -5.33 -12.85 -4.96
C ASP A 102 -4.30 -12.65 -3.83
N ILE A 103 -4.33 -13.53 -2.82
CA ILE A 103 -3.36 -13.53 -1.73
C ILE A 103 -2.08 -14.24 -2.20
N PRO A 104 -0.88 -13.63 -2.01
CA PRO A 104 0.37 -14.28 -2.39
C PRO A 104 0.49 -15.67 -1.77
N THR A 105 0.77 -16.68 -2.60
CA THR A 105 0.68 -18.11 -2.21
C THR A 105 1.61 -18.49 -1.05
N ASN A 106 2.63 -17.67 -0.76
CA ASN A 106 3.59 -17.87 0.33
C ASN A 106 3.47 -16.83 1.47
N SER A 107 2.50 -15.91 1.41
CA SER A 107 2.17 -15.11 2.59
C SER A 107 1.31 -15.98 3.50
N ILE A 108 1.95 -16.70 4.43
CA ILE A 108 1.22 -17.41 5.48
C ILE A 108 0.47 -16.36 6.29
N VAL A 109 -0.84 -16.23 6.05
CA VAL A 109 -1.75 -15.36 6.79
C VAL A 109 -2.80 -16.27 7.41
N THR A 110 -2.61 -16.61 8.68
CA THR A 110 -3.60 -17.39 9.43
C THR A 110 -4.77 -16.51 9.84
N THR A 111 -5.80 -17.09 10.44
CA THR A 111 -6.88 -16.31 11.05
C THR A 111 -6.33 -15.26 12.03
N SER A 112 -6.94 -14.07 12.00
CA SER A 112 -6.61 -12.86 12.77
C SER A 112 -5.21 -12.28 12.48
N GLN A 113 -4.53 -12.76 11.44
CA GLN A 113 -3.29 -12.15 10.97
C GLN A 113 -3.56 -11.16 9.86
N ILE A 114 -2.75 -10.10 9.86
CA ILE A 114 -2.81 -9.04 8.87
C ILE A 114 -1.69 -9.20 7.86
N LEU A 115 -2.03 -8.96 6.58
CA LEU A 115 -1.10 -8.70 5.50
C LEU A 115 -1.28 -7.25 5.06
N VAL A 116 -0.22 -6.46 5.14
CA VAL A 116 -0.19 -5.09 4.62
C VAL A 116 0.31 -5.16 3.18
N VAL A 117 -0.50 -4.62 2.27
CA VAL A 117 -0.17 -4.49 0.85
C VAL A 117 -0.10 -3.01 0.51
N THR A 118 1.01 -2.56 -0.05
CA THR A 118 1.11 -1.23 -0.65
C THR A 118 1.19 -1.39 -2.15
N GLU A 119 0.23 -0.81 -2.85
CA GLU A 119 0.25 -0.64 -4.31
C GLU A 119 0.64 0.80 -4.61
N VAL A 120 1.66 1.02 -5.44
CA VAL A 120 2.00 2.35 -5.95
C VAL A 120 1.83 2.34 -7.46
N ASP A 121 0.84 3.10 -7.92
CA ASP A 121 0.58 3.40 -9.33
C ASP A 121 1.16 4.78 -9.65
N TYR A 122 1.93 4.91 -10.73
CA TYR A 122 2.58 6.15 -11.10
C TYR A 122 2.53 6.36 -12.61
N THR A 123 2.08 7.54 -13.01
CA THR A 123 2.08 8.01 -14.40
C THR A 123 3.41 8.67 -14.69
N PHE A 124 4.27 7.99 -15.46
CA PHE A 124 5.57 8.53 -15.80
C PHE A 124 5.47 9.56 -16.93
N GLU A 125 5.92 10.78 -16.63
CA GLU A 125 6.07 11.87 -17.59
C GLU A 125 7.56 12.08 -17.94
N PRO A 126 7.97 11.91 -19.21
CA PRO A 126 9.32 12.21 -19.64
C PRO A 126 9.63 13.71 -19.59
N ILE A 127 10.78 14.09 -19.02
CA ILE A 127 11.25 15.50 -19.00
C ILE A 127 11.49 16.06 -20.42
N LEU A 128 11.81 15.19 -21.37
CA LEU A 128 12.07 15.54 -22.77
C LEU A 128 11.08 14.77 -23.65
N GLY A 129 10.06 15.47 -24.16
CA GLY A 129 8.93 14.93 -24.95
C GLY A 129 9.27 14.34 -26.33
N ILE A 130 10.52 13.93 -26.55
CA ILE A 130 11.04 13.42 -27.83
C ILE A 130 10.91 11.89 -27.95
N LEU A 131 10.55 11.20 -26.86
CA LEU A 131 10.35 9.76 -26.83
C LEU A 131 8.94 9.45 -26.34
N PRO A 132 8.17 8.58 -27.01
CA PRO A 132 6.84 8.13 -26.56
C PRO A 132 6.99 7.11 -25.41
N LEU A 133 7.69 7.50 -24.35
CA LEU A 133 7.92 6.69 -23.14
C LEU A 133 6.96 7.08 -22.02
N GLY A 134 5.83 7.73 -22.33
CA GLY A 134 4.72 7.81 -21.40
C GLY A 134 4.31 6.39 -21.02
N GLY A 135 4.13 6.13 -19.73
CA GLY A 135 3.89 4.78 -19.25
C GLY A 135 3.38 4.76 -17.82
N HIS A 136 2.53 3.77 -17.56
CA HIS A 136 2.05 3.47 -16.21
C HIS A 136 3.04 2.52 -15.54
N ILE A 137 3.56 2.94 -14.38
CA ILE A 137 4.45 2.15 -13.55
C ILE A 137 3.65 1.73 -12.32
N LYS A 138 3.40 0.43 -12.17
CA LYS A 138 2.73 -0.13 -11.00
C LYS A 138 3.65 -1.11 -10.28
N TYR A 139 3.76 -0.96 -8.96
CA TYR A 139 4.47 -1.90 -8.09
C TYR A 139 3.68 -2.16 -6.81
N ASP A 140 3.79 -3.37 -6.32
CA ASP A 140 3.15 -3.89 -5.12
C ASP A 140 4.19 -4.44 -4.14
N ALA A 141 3.90 -4.30 -2.84
CA ALA A 141 4.76 -4.82 -1.78
C ALA A 141 3.94 -5.36 -0.60
N TYR A 142 4.29 -6.57 -0.16
CA TYR A 142 3.56 -7.34 0.84
C TYR A 142 4.40 -7.53 2.10
N PHE A 143 3.88 -7.10 3.25
CA PHE A 143 4.56 -7.27 4.53
C PHE A 143 3.60 -7.69 5.62
N ARG A 144 4.09 -8.53 6.53
CA ARG A 144 3.37 -8.89 7.75
C ARG A 144 3.79 -7.98 8.90
N PRO A 145 2.86 -7.50 9.74
CA PRO A 145 3.20 -6.78 10.96
C PRO A 145 4.13 -7.61 11.83
N ARG A 146 5.18 -6.97 12.36
CA ARG A 146 6.19 -7.67 13.18
C ARG A 146 5.74 -7.85 14.63
N ARG A 147 4.92 -6.93 15.14
CA ARG A 147 4.43 -6.89 16.52
C ARG A 147 2.97 -6.42 16.53
N GLY A 148 2.11 -7.11 17.27
CA GLY A 148 0.68 -6.75 17.40
C GLY A 148 -0.18 -7.01 16.16
N THR A 149 -1.46 -6.65 16.27
CA THR A 149 -2.42 -6.61 15.17
C THR A 149 -2.68 -5.14 14.81
N ILE A 150 -2.45 -4.77 13.55
CA ILE A 150 -2.90 -3.50 12.96
C ILE A 150 -4.18 -3.72 12.16
N GLU A 151 -5.10 -4.52 12.70
CA GLU A 151 -6.44 -4.70 12.16
C GLU A 151 -7.26 -3.41 12.16
N ASN A 152 -6.98 -2.49 13.09
CA ASN A 152 -7.68 -1.22 13.19
C ASN A 152 -6.68 -0.05 13.23
N ILE A 153 -7.03 1.03 12.52
CA ILE A 153 -6.37 2.33 12.67
C ILE A 153 -7.00 3.06 13.87
N VAL A 154 -6.14 3.54 14.77
CA VAL A 154 -6.56 4.21 16.00
C VAL A 154 -6.93 5.66 15.69
N ALA A 155 -8.16 6.04 16.04
CA ALA A 155 -8.61 7.42 15.90
C ALA A 155 -7.87 8.33 16.89
N ASP A 156 -7.25 9.39 16.38
CA ASP A 156 -6.52 10.41 17.14
C ASP A 156 -7.08 11.83 16.91
N GLY A 157 -8.21 11.94 16.21
CA GLY A 157 -8.82 13.20 15.78
C GLY A 157 -8.42 13.67 14.38
N SER A 158 -7.44 13.04 13.75
CA SER A 158 -7.08 13.30 12.35
C SER A 158 -8.04 12.60 11.40
N ALA A 159 -8.29 13.22 10.24
CA ALA A 159 -9.14 12.62 9.22
C ALA A 159 -8.42 11.45 8.52
N PRO A 160 -9.13 10.35 8.19
CA PRO A 160 -8.55 9.26 7.43
C PRO A 160 -8.25 9.70 5.99
N ASN A 161 -7.09 9.29 5.47
CA ASN A 161 -6.75 9.43 4.05
C ASN A 161 -7.53 8.41 3.21
N SER A 162 -8.83 8.66 2.99
CA SER A 162 -9.74 7.74 2.31
C SER A 162 -9.42 7.59 0.82
N CYS A 163 -9.61 6.39 0.30
CA CYS A 163 -9.52 6.06 -1.12
C CYS A 163 -10.85 6.36 -1.82
N SER A 164 -11.00 7.59 -2.32
CA SER A 164 -12.11 7.94 -3.24
C SER A 164 -11.78 7.60 -4.70
#